data_AF-A0A5P9Q774-F1
#
_entry.id   AF-A0A5P9Q774-F1
#
_cell.length_a   1.000
_cell.length_b   1.000
_cell.length_c   1.000
_cell.angle_alpha   90.00
_cell.angle_beta   90.00
_cell.angle_gamma   90.00
#
_symmetry.space_group_name_H-M   'P 1'
#
loop_
_entity.id
_entity.type
_entity.pdbx_description
1 polymer ?
#
loop_
_entity_poly.entity_id
_entity_poly.type
_entity_poly.pdbx_seq_one_letter_code
_entity_poly.pdbx_strand_id
1 'polypeptide(L)'
;MTWATPEDARRFWADAVDMEDEDLTMLLEAAHDQCAAYAPAIADDATVPDSWVYAEVLQARALSRSGVAGRDDQVGPDGYQVTVFPMDWTVKKLLRPDKGRYQLR
;
A
#
# COMPACT_ATOMS: atom_id res chain seq x y z
N MET A 1 -1.77 -12.43 4.60
CA MET A 1 -1.70 -12.76 3.17
C MET A 1 -2.15 -11.52 2.44
N THR A 2 -1.34 -10.99 1.53
CA THR A 2 -1.62 -9.74 0.81
C THR A 2 -2.91 -9.84 0.00
N TRP A 3 -3.56 -8.71 -0.24
CA TRP A 3 -4.73 -8.66 -1.12
C TRP A 3 -4.33 -8.53 -2.59
N ALA A 4 -3.21 -7.87 -2.86
CA ALA A 4 -2.63 -7.73 -4.17
C ALA A 4 -1.46 -8.70 -4.39
N THR A 5 -1.20 -8.98 -5.66
CA THR A 5 -0.07 -9.80 -6.13
C THR A 5 1.00 -8.94 -6.81
N PRO A 6 2.22 -9.46 -7.03
CA PRO A 6 3.22 -8.79 -7.86
C PRO A 6 2.71 -8.47 -9.28
N GLU A 7 1.83 -9.31 -9.85
CA GLU A 7 1.19 -9.05 -11.14
C GLU A 7 0.26 -7.82 -11.09
N ASP A 8 -0.51 -7.65 -10.01
CA ASP A 8 -1.33 -6.45 -9.80
C ASP A 8 -0.45 -5.20 -9.64
N ALA A 9 0.66 -5.31 -8.92
CA ALA A 9 1.62 -4.22 -8.79
C ALA A 9 2.13 -3.78 -10.16
N ARG A 10 2.59 -4.72 -11.00
CA ARG A 10 3.05 -4.44 -12.38
C ARG A 10 1.97 -3.85 -13.27
N ARG A 11 0.71 -4.25 -13.07
CA ARG A 11 -0.43 -3.73 -13.83
C ARG A 11 -0.73 -2.27 -13.51
N PHE A 12 -0.62 -1.85 -12.25
CA PHE A 12 -1.10 -0.54 -11.79
C PHE A 12 0.01 0.46 -11.44
N TRP A 13 1.25 -0.01 -11.27
CA TRP A 13 2.42 0.79 -10.96
C TRP A 13 3.49 0.56 -12.03
N ALA A 14 3.68 1.57 -12.90
CA ALA A 14 4.59 1.47 -14.06
C ALA A 14 6.03 1.08 -13.68
N ASP A 15 6.59 1.63 -12.61
CA ASP A 15 7.98 1.34 -12.22
C ASP A 15 8.16 -0.08 -11.65
N ALA A 16 7.06 -0.76 -11.27
CA ALA A 16 7.12 -2.14 -10.78
C ALA A 16 7.44 -3.17 -11.87
N VAL A 17 7.33 -2.80 -13.15
CA VAL A 17 7.66 -3.69 -14.27
C VAL A 17 9.11 -4.14 -14.22
N ASP A 18 10.01 -3.26 -13.77
CA ASP A 18 11.45 -3.52 -13.69
C ASP A 18 11.89 -4.01 -12.29
N MET A 19 10.95 -4.29 -11.39
CA MET A 19 11.23 -4.77 -10.04
C MET A 19 11.12 -6.31 -9.96
N GLU A 20 12.00 -6.91 -9.17
CA GLU A 20 11.97 -8.33 -8.86
C GLU A 20 10.75 -8.68 -8.00
N ASP A 21 10.20 -9.90 -8.18
CA ASP A 21 9.02 -10.37 -7.44
C ASP A 21 9.24 -10.37 -5.92
N GLU A 22 10.46 -10.66 -5.47
CA GLU A 22 10.83 -10.65 -4.05
C GLU A 22 10.68 -9.26 -3.42
N ASP A 23 11.18 -8.22 -4.12
CA ASP A 23 11.06 -6.83 -3.67
C ASP A 23 9.60 -6.35 -3.67
N LEU A 24 8.85 -6.70 -4.72
CA LEU A 24 7.42 -6.38 -4.80
C LEU A 24 6.63 -7.07 -3.69
N THR A 25 6.93 -8.34 -3.41
CA THR A 25 6.28 -9.11 -2.34
C THR A 25 6.52 -8.45 -0.99
N MET A 26 7.77 -8.10 -0.68
CA MET A 26 8.11 -7.42 0.57
C MET A 26 7.37 -6.07 0.72
N LEU A 27 7.29 -5.28 -0.34
CA LEU A 27 6.58 -4.00 -0.33
C LEU A 27 5.07 -4.16 -0.16
N LEU A 28 4.48 -5.17 -0.82
CA LEU A 28 3.06 -5.48 -0.71
C LEU A 28 2.70 -6.01 0.68
N GLU A 29 3.55 -6.83 1.30
CA GLU A 29 3.35 -7.28 2.69
C GLU A 29 3.36 -6.12 3.68
N ALA A 30 4.36 -5.22 3.57
CA ALA A 30 4.41 -4.03 4.41
C ALA A 30 3.23 -3.07 4.18
N ALA A 31 2.79 -2.93 2.93
CA ALA A 31 1.60 -2.16 2.58
C ALA A 31 0.33 -2.81 3.16
N HIS A 32 0.21 -4.13 3.07
CA HIS A 32 -0.91 -4.90 3.58
C HIS A 32 -1.10 -4.69 5.08
N ASP A 33 -0.03 -4.77 5.89
CA ASP A 33 -0.13 -4.54 7.34
C ASP A 33 -0.74 -3.17 7.67
N GLN A 34 -0.34 -2.14 6.93
CA GLN A 34 -0.86 -0.79 7.11
C GLN A 34 -2.31 -0.66 6.63
N CYS A 35 -2.62 -1.21 5.46
CA CYS A 35 -3.95 -1.17 4.88
C CYS A 35 -4.96 -1.98 5.71
N ALA A 36 -4.62 -3.20 6.13
CA ALA A 36 -5.44 -4.08 6.96
C ALA A 36 -5.71 -3.47 8.35
N ALA A 37 -4.73 -2.78 8.95
CA ALA A 37 -4.94 -2.08 10.22
C ALA A 37 -5.94 -0.92 10.11
N TYR A 38 -6.10 -0.31 8.93
CA TYR A 38 -7.00 0.83 8.70
C TYR A 38 -8.36 0.45 8.10
N ALA A 39 -8.39 -0.60 7.28
CA ALA A 39 -9.58 -1.10 6.62
C ALA A 39 -10.65 -1.56 7.64
N PRO A 40 -11.94 -1.43 7.30
CA PRO A 40 -12.98 -2.01 8.14
C PRO A 40 -12.86 -3.54 8.15
N ALA A 41 -13.28 -4.18 9.24
CA ALA A 41 -13.37 -5.64 9.25
C ALA A 41 -14.40 -6.12 8.21
N ILE A 42 -14.02 -7.12 7.41
CA ILE A 42 -14.91 -7.90 6.54
C ILE A 42 -15.05 -9.31 7.14
N ALA A 43 -16.13 -10.00 6.80
CA ALA A 43 -16.29 -11.40 7.20
C ALA A 43 -15.21 -12.27 6.56
N ASP A 44 -14.82 -13.37 7.22
CA ASP A 44 -13.73 -14.25 6.75
C ASP A 44 -14.01 -14.89 5.38
N ASP A 45 -15.28 -14.99 4.97
CA ASP A 45 -15.75 -15.52 3.69
C ASP A 45 -16.09 -14.43 2.66
N ALA A 46 -15.95 -13.15 3.02
CA ALA A 46 -16.25 -12.05 2.12
C ALA A 46 -15.14 -11.84 1.09
N THR A 47 -15.52 -11.62 -0.16
CA THR A 47 -14.59 -11.25 -1.23
C THR A 47 -13.94 -9.90 -0.92
N VAL A 48 -12.61 -9.85 -1.01
CA VAL A 48 -11.86 -8.60 -0.90
C VAL A 48 -12.24 -7.66 -2.05
N PRO A 49 -12.62 -6.40 -1.78
CA PRO A 49 -12.96 -5.46 -2.85
C PRO A 49 -11.76 -5.10 -3.73
N ASP A 50 -11.98 -4.94 -5.04
CA ASP A 50 -10.94 -4.48 -5.98
C ASP A 50 -10.31 -3.13 -5.56
N SER A 51 -11.08 -2.27 -4.88
CA SER A 51 -10.55 -0.99 -4.37
C SER A 51 -9.48 -1.18 -3.30
N TRP A 52 -9.50 -2.28 -2.56
CA TRP A 52 -8.52 -2.60 -1.53
C TRP A 52 -7.24 -3.15 -2.15
N VAL A 53 -7.36 -4.00 -3.18
CA VAL A 53 -6.23 -4.44 -4.00
C VAL A 53 -5.50 -3.22 -4.58
N TYR A 54 -6.23 -2.28 -5.17
CA TYR A 54 -5.64 -1.07 -5.71
C TYR A 54 -5.03 -0.15 -4.63
N ALA A 55 -5.67 -0.05 -3.47
CA ALA A 55 -5.16 0.72 -2.33
C ALA A 55 -3.82 0.16 -1.81
N GLU A 56 -3.71 -1.17 -1.72
CA GLU A 56 -2.48 -1.86 -1.28
C GLU A 56 -1.33 -1.59 -2.25
N VAL A 57 -1.58 -1.65 -3.57
CA VAL A 57 -0.56 -1.31 -4.60
C VAL A 57 -0.13 0.15 -4.50
N LEU A 58 -1.06 1.08 -4.29
CA LEU A 58 -0.72 2.51 -4.12
C LEU A 58 0.13 2.74 -2.86
N GLN A 59 -0.16 2.02 -1.78
CA GLN A 59 0.62 2.10 -0.55
C GLN A 59 2.01 1.50 -0.73
N ALA A 60 2.14 0.35 -1.41
CA ALA A 60 3.43 -0.26 -1.75
C ALA A 60 4.30 0.67 -2.60
N ARG A 61 3.70 1.34 -3.59
CA ARG A 61 4.39 2.38 -4.38
C ARG A 61 4.85 3.55 -3.51
N ALA A 62 4.04 4.00 -2.56
CA ALA A 62 4.42 5.08 -1.64
C ALA A 62 5.59 4.67 -0.74
N LEU A 63 5.61 3.43 -0.25
CA LEU A 63 6.70 2.88 0.56
C LEU A 63 8.00 2.78 -0.25
N SER A 64 7.93 2.29 -1.49
CA SER A 64 9.09 2.25 -2.39
C SER A 64 9.70 3.63 -2.62
N ARG A 65 8.88 4.63 -2.94
CA ARG A 65 9.34 6.02 -3.12
C ARG A 65 9.94 6.61 -1.85
N SER A 66 9.39 6.26 -0.69
CA SER A 66 9.90 6.72 0.60
C SER A 66 11.27 6.11 0.91
N GLY A 67 11.47 4.83 0.57
CA GLY A 67 12.77 4.16 0.69
C GLY A 67 13.83 4.75 -0.22
N VAL A 68 13.45 5.21 -1.43
CA VAL A 68 14.35 5.94 -2.34
C VAL A 68 14.67 7.34 -1.80
N ALA A 69 13.67 8.09 -1.32
CA ALA A 69 13.88 9.43 -0.76
C ALA A 69 14.76 9.40 0.51
N GLY A 70 14.57 8.42 1.39
CA GLY A 70 15.42 8.23 2.58
C GLY A 70 16.86 7.79 2.27
N ARG A 71 17.16 7.41 1.02
CA ARG A 71 18.51 7.06 0.57
C ARG A 71 19.33 8.28 0.12
N ASP A 72 18.67 9.36 -0.28
CA ASP A 72 19.29 10.60 -0.79
C ASP A 72 19.16 11.80 0.19
N ASP A 73 18.12 11.83 1.05
CA ASP A 73 17.89 12.93 1.98
C ASP A 73 18.26 12.60 3.45
N GLN A 74 19.42 13.15 3.85
CA GLN A 74 19.82 13.51 5.22
C GLN A 74 20.32 12.43 6.20
N VAL A 75 21.64 12.23 6.19
CA VAL A 75 22.40 11.87 7.40
C VAL A 75 22.65 13.15 8.20
N GLY A 76 21.66 13.55 9.03
CA GLY A 76 21.86 14.53 10.10
C GLY A 76 22.62 13.91 11.28
N PRO A 77 23.39 14.68 12.07
CA PRO A 77 24.33 14.15 13.08
C PRO A 77 23.69 13.40 14.26
N ASP A 78 22.35 13.35 14.37
CA ASP A 78 21.63 12.77 15.51
C ASP A 78 20.72 11.56 15.18
N GLY A 79 20.90 10.93 14.01
CA GLY A 79 20.47 9.53 13.80
C GLY A 79 18.98 9.19 13.87
N TYR A 80 18.07 10.17 13.87
CA TYR A 80 16.63 9.91 13.80
C TYR A 80 15.95 10.69 12.68
N GLN A 81 15.64 9.99 11.59
CA GLN A 81 14.52 10.37 10.75
C GLN A 81 13.82 9.13 10.20
N VAL A 82 12.98 8.49 11.03
CA VAL A 82 11.93 7.62 10.52
C VAL A 82 10.84 8.55 9.99
N THR A 83 10.91 8.92 8.72
CA THR A 83 9.76 9.56 8.05
C THR A 83 8.66 8.54 7.91
N VAL A 84 7.82 8.41 8.96
CA VAL A 84 6.55 7.70 8.87
C VAL A 84 5.65 8.57 8.01
N PHE A 85 5.62 8.33 6.70
CA PHE A 85 4.67 9.02 5.84
C PHE A 85 3.27 8.57 6.25
N PRO A 86 2.38 9.48 6.67
CA PRO A 86 1.01 9.10 6.96
C PRO A 86 0.40 8.51 5.68
N MET A 87 -0.27 7.37 5.79
CA MET A 87 -0.98 6.74 4.67
C MET A 87 -1.86 7.77 3.95
N ASP A 88 -1.70 7.83 2.62
CA ASP A 88 -2.29 8.87 1.77
C ASP A 88 -3.82 8.90 1.88
N TRP A 89 -4.41 10.09 1.76
CA TRP A 89 -5.86 10.28 1.85
C TRP A 89 -6.62 9.48 0.79
N THR A 90 -6.02 9.28 -0.39
CA THR A 90 -6.61 8.49 -1.48
C THR A 90 -6.67 7.02 -1.09
N VAL A 91 -5.58 6.46 -0.56
CA VAL A 91 -5.51 5.08 -0.05
C VAL A 91 -6.57 4.89 1.04
N LYS A 92 -6.66 5.83 1.99
CA LYS A 92 -7.68 5.80 3.05
C LYS A 92 -9.11 5.80 2.50
N LYS A 93 -9.41 6.60 1.46
CA LYS A 93 -10.75 6.65 0.85
C LYS A 93 -11.08 5.40 0.04
N LEU A 94 -10.09 4.73 -0.54
CA LEU A 94 -10.28 3.44 -1.22
C LEU A 94 -10.59 2.30 -0.24
N LEU A 95 -9.93 2.30 0.92
CA LEU A 95 -10.18 1.34 2.00
C LEU A 95 -11.48 1.64 2.76
N ARG A 96 -11.75 2.92 3.01
CA ARG A 96 -12.87 3.38 3.83
C ARG A 96 -13.50 4.64 3.24
N PRO A 97 -14.41 4.51 2.26
CA PRO A 97 -15.11 5.64 1.67
C PRO A 97 -15.98 6.38 2.69
N ASP A 98 -15.98 7.71 2.65
CA ASP A 98 -16.84 8.55 3.49
C ASP A 98 -18.32 8.35 3.09
N LYS A 99 -19.04 7.47 3.82
CA LYS A 99 -20.50 7.23 3.73
C LYS A 99 -21.09 7.35 2.32
N GLY A 100 -20.44 6.71 1.35
CA GLY A 100 -20.91 6.55 -0.02
C GLY A 100 -21.15 5.07 -0.31
N ARG A 101 -22.03 4.43 0.49
CA ARG A 101 -22.72 3.15 0.26
C ARG A 101 -22.02 2.21 -0.76
N TYR A 102 -21.13 1.33 -0.30
CA TYR A 102 -20.76 0.14 -1.07
C TYR A 102 -22.03 -0.72 -1.19
N GLN A 103 -22.78 -0.58 -2.27
CA GLN A 103 -23.83 -1.54 -2.61
C GLN A 103 -23.12 -2.71 -3.26
N LEU A 104 -22.85 -3.76 -2.47
CA LEU A 104 -22.58 -5.08 -3.01
C LEU A 104 -23.81 -5.45 -3.85
N ARG A 105 -23.63 -5.50 -5.17
CA ARG A 105 -24.62 -5.98 -6.14
C ARG A 105 -24.32 -7.44 -6.47
#